data_AF-A0A8T5K9J9-F1
#
_entry.id   AF-A0A8T5K9J9-F1
#
_cell.length_a   1.000
_cell.length_b   1.000
_cell.length_c   1.000
_cell.angle_alpha   90.00
_cell.angle_beta   90.00
_cell.angle_gamma   90.00
#
_symmetry.space_group_name_H-M   'P 1'
#
loop_
_entity.id
_entity.type
_entity.pdbx_description
1 polymer ?
#
loop_
_entity_poly.entity_id
_entity_poly.type
_entity_poly.pdbx_seq_one_letter_code
_entity_poly.pdbx_strand_id
1 'polypeptide(L)'
;MTENEDYEIADLISKISPYIRFIGVISKTGQLLSYYRREDLDPLLDQKKTQYQFAQIAIKTELEEQFDDQLGDTEFVWEERTEVQT
;
A
#
# COMPACT_ATOMS: atom_id res chain seq x y z
N MET A 1 8.74 10.46 11.60
CA MET A 1 9.65 9.49 10.98
C MET A 1 10.42 10.24 9.92
N THR A 2 11.75 10.10 9.89
CA THR A 2 12.57 10.78 8.89
C THR A 2 12.52 9.99 7.58
N GLU A 3 12.70 10.64 6.41
CA GLU A 3 12.65 9.95 5.09
C GLU A 3 13.50 8.67 5.06
N ASN A 4 14.58 8.62 5.82
CA ASN A 4 15.50 7.50 5.89
C ASN A 4 14.88 6.23 6.54
N GLU A 5 14.00 6.39 7.53
CA GLU A 5 13.37 5.27 8.24
C GLU A 5 12.35 4.53 7.34
N ASP A 6 11.60 5.27 6.51
CA ASP A 6 10.59 4.68 5.64
C ASP A 6 11.24 3.82 4.53
N TYR A 7 12.41 4.21 4.03
CA TYR A 7 13.17 3.40 3.07
C TYR A 7 13.79 2.16 3.73
N GLU A 8 14.28 2.26 4.97
CA GLU A 8 14.78 1.11 5.72
C GLU A 8 13.68 0.06 5.96
N ILE A 9 12.46 0.49 6.31
CA ILE A 9 11.32 -0.42 6.48
C ILE A 9 10.99 -1.13 5.16
N ALA A 10 10.89 -0.38 4.06
CA ALA A 10 10.60 -0.94 2.74
C ALA A 10 11.67 -1.97 2.30
N ASP A 11 12.96 -1.67 2.56
CA ASP A 11 14.06 -2.57 2.27
C ASP A 11 14.04 -3.84 3.14
N LEU A 12 13.79 -3.72 4.44
CA LEU A 12 13.69 -4.87 5.34
C LEU A 12 12.56 -5.82 4.93
N ILE A 13 11.38 -5.27 4.57
CA ILE A 13 10.25 -6.07 4.11
C ILE A 13 10.56 -6.74 2.78
N SER A 14 11.30 -6.09 1.88
CA SER A 14 11.70 -6.67 0.58
C SER A 14 12.50 -7.96 0.73
N LYS A 15 13.26 -8.07 1.83
CA LYS A 15 14.13 -9.21 2.13
C LYS A 15 13.37 -10.39 2.77
N ILE A 16 12.13 -10.20 3.21
CA ILE A 16 11.32 -11.27 3.83
C ILE A 16 11.02 -12.38 2.82
N SER A 17 10.74 -12.03 1.57
CA SER A 17 10.37 -13.02 0.55
C SER A 17 10.81 -12.59 -0.85
N PRO A 18 11.42 -13.51 -1.63
CA PRO A 18 11.77 -13.26 -3.01
C PRO A 18 10.55 -13.22 -3.94
N TYR A 19 9.31 -13.29 -3.44
CA TYR A 19 8.11 -13.14 -4.28
C TYR A 19 7.49 -11.75 -4.21
N ILE A 20 7.96 -10.88 -3.32
CA ILE A 20 7.46 -9.50 -3.20
C ILE A 20 7.93 -8.68 -4.41
N ARG A 21 6.97 -8.18 -5.19
CA ARG A 21 7.24 -7.38 -6.41
C ARG A 21 7.26 -5.88 -6.16
N PHE A 22 6.51 -5.43 -5.17
CA PHE A 22 6.36 -4.02 -4.81
C PHE A 22 6.04 -3.88 -3.33
N ILE A 23 6.60 -2.85 -2.70
CA ILE A 23 6.31 -2.38 -1.35
C ILE A 23 6.18 -0.87 -1.43
N GLY A 24 5.19 -0.30 -0.76
CA GLY A 24 5.05 1.13 -0.62
C GLY A 24 4.69 1.50 0.81
N VAL A 25 5.40 2.47 1.39
CA VAL A 25 4.98 3.13 2.63
C VAL A 25 4.18 4.35 2.22
N ILE A 26 2.93 4.41 2.66
CA ILE A 26 2.02 5.52 2.34
C ILE A 26 1.70 6.33 3.58
N SER A 27 1.61 7.65 3.43
CA SER A 27 1.12 8.53 4.47
C SER A 27 -0.39 8.37 4.67
N LYS A 28 -0.92 8.90 5.78
CA LYS A 28 -2.38 9.01 5.99
C LYS A 28 -3.09 9.82 4.88
N THR A 29 -2.37 10.67 4.16
CA THR A 29 -2.91 11.46 3.04
C THR A 29 -2.84 10.72 1.69
N GLY A 30 -2.35 9.48 1.67
CA GLY A 30 -2.19 8.68 0.44
C GLY A 30 -0.94 9.02 -0.37
N GLN A 31 -0.02 9.82 0.17
CA GLN A 31 1.27 10.10 -0.46
C GLN A 31 2.20 8.91 -0.28
N LEU A 32 2.82 8.44 -1.36
CA LEU A 32 3.88 7.44 -1.30
C LEU A 32 5.15 8.07 -0.72
N LEU A 33 5.54 7.65 0.48
CA LEU A 33 6.70 8.15 1.23
C LEU A 33 7.98 7.41 0.83
N SER A 34 7.91 6.09 0.73
CA SER A 34 9.00 5.23 0.25
C SER A 34 8.44 4.06 -0.55
N TYR A 35 9.27 3.47 -1.40
CA TYR A 35 8.90 2.26 -2.12
C TYR A 35 10.09 1.39 -2.45
N TYR A 36 9.84 0.09 -2.55
CA TYR A 36 10.73 -0.88 -3.17
C TYR A 36 9.99 -1.50 -4.36
N ARG A 37 10.67 -1.55 -5.51
CA ARG A 37 10.18 -2.27 -6.69
C ARG A 37 11.31 -3.15 -7.19
N ARG A 38 10.99 -4.40 -7.53
CA ARG A 38 11.96 -5.28 -8.18
C ARG A 38 12.26 -4.78 -9.59
N GLU A 39 13.53 -4.58 -9.90
CA GLU A 39 13.96 -4.01 -11.19
C GLU A 39 13.77 -4.99 -12.36
N ASP A 40 13.88 -6.28 -12.09
CA ASP A 40 13.89 -7.38 -13.07
C ASP A 40 12.48 -7.92 -13.43
N LEU A 41 11.42 -7.23 -13.02
CA LEU A 41 10.04 -7.58 -13.38
C LEU A 41 9.30 -6.41 -14.01
N ASP A 42 8.64 -6.69 -15.15
CA ASP A 42 7.74 -5.73 -15.77
C ASP A 42 6.63 -5.34 -14.79
N PRO A 43 6.44 -4.03 -14.56
CA PRO A 43 5.41 -3.57 -13.65
C PRO A 43 4.04 -3.86 -14.22
N LEU A 44 3.23 -4.62 -13.45
CA LEU A 44 1.84 -4.90 -13.78
C LEU A 44 0.92 -3.69 -13.62
N LEU A 45 1.43 -2.58 -13.05
CA LEU A 45 0.64 -1.41 -12.69
C LEU A 45 1.20 -0.14 -13.34
N ASP A 46 0.32 0.61 -14.00
CA ASP A 46 0.59 1.95 -14.51
C ASP A 46 0.84 2.94 -13.35
N GLN A 47 1.98 3.60 -13.37
CA GLN A 47 2.45 4.49 -12.29
C GLN A 47 1.47 5.61 -11.95
N LYS A 48 0.74 6.18 -12.93
CA LYS A 48 -0.26 7.23 -12.68
C LYS A 48 -1.52 6.67 -12.04
N LYS A 49 -2.01 5.53 -12.53
CA LYS A 49 -3.19 4.87 -11.95
C LYS A 49 -2.90 4.39 -10.53
N THR A 50 -1.65 4.01 -10.25
CA THR A 50 -1.23 3.53 -8.93
C THR A 50 -1.32 4.62 -7.84
N GLN A 51 -1.00 5.88 -8.16
CA GLN A 51 -1.16 7.00 -7.21
C GLN A 51 -2.61 7.18 -6.73
N TYR A 52 -3.58 7.07 -7.64
CA TYR A 52 -5.00 7.14 -7.28
C TYR A 52 -5.44 5.95 -6.42
N GLN A 53 -4.88 4.76 -6.65
CA GLN A 53 -5.15 3.60 -5.78
C GLN A 53 -4.61 3.81 -4.38
N PHE A 54 -3.40 4.37 -4.23
CA PHE A 54 -2.84 4.66 -2.90
C PHE A 54 -3.69 5.67 -2.13
N ALA A 55 -4.17 6.71 -2.80
CA ALA A 55 -5.11 7.66 -2.21
C ALA A 55 -6.43 6.98 -1.79
N GLN A 56 -6.99 6.11 -2.64
CA GLN A 56 -8.19 5.34 -2.32
C GLN A 56 -7.98 4.43 -1.10
N ILE A 57 -6.84 3.74 -1.02
CA ILE A 57 -6.49 2.87 0.11
C ILE A 57 -6.38 3.70 1.39
N ALA A 58 -5.66 4.83 1.37
CA ALA A 58 -5.51 5.68 2.53
C ALA A 58 -6.86 6.19 3.06
N ILE A 59 -7.75 6.66 2.16
CA ILE A 59 -9.10 7.09 2.53
C ILE A 59 -9.91 5.93 3.13
N LYS A 60 -9.82 4.74 2.54
CA LYS A 60 -10.53 3.55 3.04
C LYS A 60 -10.04 3.17 4.43
N THR A 61 -8.73 3.13 4.65
CA THR A 61 -8.13 2.81 5.96
C THR A 61 -8.46 3.86 7.01
N GLU A 62 -8.47 5.15 6.66
CA GLU A 62 -8.88 6.22 7.59
C GLU A 62 -10.35 6.08 7.99
N LEU A 63 -11.22 5.74 7.05
CA LEU A 63 -12.64 5.47 7.34
C LEU A 63 -12.80 4.23 8.20
N GLU A 64 -12.06 3.15 7.93
CA GLU A 64 -12.04 1.94 8.76
C GLU A 64 -11.61 2.27 10.20
N GLU A 65 -10.52 3.02 10.39
CA GLU A 65 -10.05 3.48 11.73
C GLU A 65 -11.15 4.26 12.47
N GLN A 66 -11.88 5.15 11.78
CA GLN A 66 -13.00 5.90 12.37
C GLN A 66 -14.21 5.02 12.71
N PHE A 67 -14.49 4.00 11.91
CA PHE A 67 -15.59 3.07 12.17
C PHE A 67 -15.26 2.13 13.31
N ASP A 68 -14.03 1.61 13.36
CA ASP A 68 -13.56 0.74 14.45
C ASP A 68 -13.64 1.48 15.80
N ASP A 69 -13.27 2.78 15.85
CA ASP A 69 -13.40 3.62 17.05
C ASP A 69 -14.85 3.77 17.54
N GLN A 70 -15.83 3.74 16.63
CA GLN A 70 -17.25 3.93 16.96
C GLN A 70 -18.01 2.63 17.17
N LEU A 71 -17.63 1.56 16.45
CA LEU A 71 -18.42 0.35 16.27
C LEU A 71 -17.68 -0.91 16.76
N GLY A 72 -16.39 -0.81 17.07
CA GLY A 72 -15.50 -1.92 17.41
C GLY A 72 -14.79 -2.51 16.19
N ASP A 73 -13.72 -3.27 16.46
CA ASP A 73 -12.79 -3.78 15.45
C ASP A 73 -13.46 -4.62 14.34
N THR A 74 -12.98 -4.44 13.11
CA THR A 74 -13.44 -5.20 11.96
C THR A 74 -12.84 -6.62 11.93
N GLU A 75 -13.69 -7.64 12.06
CA GLU A 75 -13.29 -9.06 12.01
C GLU A 75 -12.95 -9.55 10.58
N PHE A 76 -13.60 -9.02 9.54
CA PHE A 76 -13.40 -9.47 8.16
C PHE A 76 -13.84 -8.46 7.09
N VAL A 77 -13.01 -8.29 6.06
CA VAL A 77 -13.32 -7.52 4.83
C VAL A 77 -13.13 -8.41 3.60
N TRP A 78 -14.14 -8.44 2.72
CA TRP A 78 -14.07 -9.12 1.43
C TRP A 78 -14.23 -8.12 0.29
N GLU A 79 -13.27 -8.10 -0.64
CA GLU A 79 -13.34 -7.27 -1.83
C GLU A 79 -13.04 -8.13 -3.07
N GLU A 80 -14.03 -8.24 -3.96
CA GLU A 80 -13.91 -8.98 -5.22
C GLU A 80 -13.78 -7.98 -6.38
N ARG A 81 -12.86 -8.26 -7.32
CA ARG A 81 -12.66 -7.43 -8.51
C ARG A 81 -12.70 -8.30 -9.76
N THR A 82 -13.41 -7.82 -10.77
CA THR A 82 -13.59 -8.51 -12.05
C THR A 82 -12.41 -8.36 -13.00
N GLU A 83 -11.53 -7.38 -12.77
CA GLU A 83 -10.34 -7.13 -13.59
C GLU A 83 -9.14 -6.74 -12.72
N VAL A 84 -7.95 -7.16 -13.17
CA VAL A 84 -6.67 -6.66 -12.67
C VAL A 84 -6.26 -5.52 -13.60
N GLN A 85 -5.83 -4.37 -13.04
CA GLN A 85 -5.32 -3.27 -13.86
C GLN A 85 -4.22 -3.80 -14.77
N THR A 86 -4.47 -3.72 -16.08
CA THR A 86 -3.48 -3.90 -17.14
C THR A 86 -2.99 -2.54 -17.61
#